data_AF-A0A7W6JCQ3-F1
#
_entry.id   AF-A0A7W6JCQ3-F1
#
_cell.length_a   1.000
_cell.length_b   1.000
_cell.length_c   1.000
_cell.angle_alpha   90.00
_cell.angle_beta   90.00
_cell.angle_gamma   90.00
#
_symmetry.space_group_name_H-M   'P 1'
#
loop_
_entity.id
_entity.type
_entity.pdbx_description
1 polymer ?
#
loop_
_entity_poly.entity_id
_entity_poly.type
_entity_poly.pdbx_seq_one_letter_code
_entity_poly.pdbx_strand_id
1 'polypeptide(L)' 'MAQGQPTRASGVSKRGFASMDPERQREIARKGGASVPSEKRSFSQDRSLAAQAGRKGGEASHGSRSRERPPTAE' A
#
# COMPACT_ATOMS: atom_id res chain seq x y z
N MET A 1 -30.06 -17.41 -18.93
CA MET A 1 -30.06 -16.06 -18.32
C MET A 1 -28.83 -15.97 -17.43
N ALA A 2 -27.70 -15.46 -17.94
CA ALA A 2 -26.47 -15.27 -17.17
C ALA A 2 -26.50 -13.87 -16.54
N GLN A 3 -26.60 -13.81 -15.22
CA GLN A 3 -26.71 -12.58 -14.46
C GLN A 3 -25.31 -11.98 -14.33
N GLY A 4 -25.08 -10.81 -14.94
CA GLY A 4 -23.82 -10.09 -14.89
C GLY A 4 -23.48 -9.66 -13.47
N GLN A 5 -22.32 -10.10 -12.98
CA GLN A 5 -21.76 -9.63 -11.73
C GLN A 5 -21.34 -8.16 -11.85
N PRO A 6 -21.76 -7.26 -10.94
CA PRO A 6 -21.29 -5.88 -10.96
C PRO A 6 -19.80 -5.85 -10.60
N THR A 7 -19.00 -5.32 -11.51
CA THR A 7 -17.58 -5.03 -11.29
C THR A 7 -17.44 -4.13 -10.06
N ARG A 8 -16.88 -4.68 -8.98
CA ARG A 8 -16.69 -3.96 -7.72
C ARG A 8 -15.82 -2.74 -7.97
N ALA A 9 -16.42 -1.56 -7.84
CA ALA A 9 -15.73 -0.28 -7.92
C ALA A 9 -14.45 -0.33 -7.06
N SER A 10 -13.33 -0.09 -7.71
CA SER A 10 -11.98 0.03 -7.15
C SER A 10 -11.84 1.34 -6.36
N GLY A 11 -12.68 1.52 -5.34
CA GLY A 11 -12.53 2.53 -4.31
C GLY A 11 -12.01 1.88 -3.04
N VAL A 12 -11.06 2.53 -2.36
CA VAL A 12 -10.54 2.10 -1.05
C VAL A 12 -11.74 1.74 -0.17
N SER A 13 -11.90 0.46 0.17
CA SER A 13 -13.02 0.00 0.99
C SER A 13 -13.08 0.85 2.25
N LYS A 14 -14.24 1.29 2.75
CA LYS A 14 -14.35 2.06 4.02
C LYS A 14 -13.76 1.33 5.25
N ARG A 15 -13.20 0.13 5.08
CA ARG A 15 -12.45 -0.66 6.06
C ARG A 15 -10.98 -0.74 5.69
N GLY A 16 -10.11 -0.56 6.69
CA GLY A 16 -8.67 -0.79 6.57
C GLY A 16 -7.83 0.46 6.80
N PHE A 17 -6.52 0.27 6.87
CA PHE A 17 -5.55 1.33 7.20
C PHE A 17 -5.55 2.49 6.20
N ALA A 18 -5.80 2.19 4.92
CA ALA A 18 -5.84 3.19 3.84
C ALA A 18 -7.10 4.07 3.84
N SER A 19 -8.10 3.74 4.65
CA SER A 19 -9.40 4.43 4.69
C SER A 19 -9.61 5.19 6.00
N MET A 20 -8.60 5.20 6.87
CA MET A 20 -8.56 6.05 8.05
C MET A 20 -8.23 7.49 7.68
N ASP A 21 -8.52 8.40 8.59
CA ASP A 21 -8.09 9.79 8.49
C ASP A 21 -6.56 9.89 8.26
N PRO A 22 -6.08 10.76 7.35
CA PRO A 22 -4.66 10.87 7.02
C PRO A 22 -3.76 11.25 8.20
N GLU A 23 -4.24 12.05 9.16
CA GLU A 23 -3.47 12.38 10.35
C GLU A 23 -3.31 11.16 11.25
N ARG A 24 -4.41 10.44 11.48
CA ARG A 24 -4.40 9.18 12.25
C ARG A 24 -3.56 8.10 11.58
N GLN A 25 -3.61 7.98 10.26
CA GLN A 25 -2.79 7.07 9.49
C GLN A 25 -1.30 7.37 9.68
N ARG A 26 -0.92 8.65 9.62
CA ARG A 26 0.46 9.10 9.81
C ARG A 26 0.92 8.86 11.24
N GLU A 27 0.08 9.10 12.24
CA GLU A 27 0.39 8.83 13.64
C GLU A 27 0.63 7.34 13.87
N ILE A 28 -0.25 6.46 13.37
CA ILE A 28 -0.10 5.01 13.51
C ILE A 28 1.15 4.52 12.78
N ALA A 29 1.44 5.02 11.57
CA ALA A 29 2.66 4.69 10.84
C ALA A 29 3.92 5.15 11.59
N ARG A 30 3.91 6.38 12.13
CA ARG A 30 5.00 6.93 12.94
C ARG A 30 5.20 6.10 14.20
N LYS A 31 4.12 5.75 14.91
CA LYS A 31 4.16 4.93 16.13
C LYS A 31 4.67 3.53 15.84
N GLY A 32 4.17 2.88 14.79
CA GLY A 32 4.64 1.55 14.35
C GLY A 32 6.12 1.54 13.99
N GLY A 33 6.62 2.57 13.31
CA GLY A 33 8.05 2.74 13.03
C GLY A 33 8.88 3.11 14.26
N ALA A 34 8.29 3.79 15.24
CA ALA A 34 8.94 4.20 16.48
C ALA A 34 8.95 3.12 17.57
N SER A 35 8.05 2.12 17.51
CA SER A 35 7.96 1.02 18.47
C SER A 35 9.24 0.20 18.59
N VAL A 36 10.11 0.24 17.59
CA VAL A 36 11.43 -0.35 17.66
C VAL A 36 12.47 0.77 17.83
N PRO A 37 13.30 0.73 18.90
CA PRO A 37 14.42 1.65 19.06
C PRO A 37 15.30 1.66 17.81
N SER A 38 15.85 2.82 17.44
CA SER A 38 16.69 2.98 16.24
C SER A 38 17.78 1.92 16.13
N GLU A 39 18.40 1.55 17.25
CA GLU A 39 19.47 0.55 17.37
C GLU A 39 19.00 -0.90 17.13
N LYS A 40 17.71 -1.19 17.34
CA LYS A 40 17.11 -2.52 17.19
C LYS A 40 16.20 -2.63 15.97
N ARG A 41 16.06 -1.56 15.17
CA ARG A 41 15.30 -1.60 13.92
C ARG A 41 16.02 -2.53 12.95
N SER A 42 15.40 -3.66 12.60
CA SER A 42 15.93 -4.57 11.56
C SER A 42 16.24 -3.84 10.25
N PHE A 43 15.47 -2.79 9.95
CA PHE A 43 15.64 -1.93 8.78
C PHE A 43 16.84 -0.95 8.89
N SER A 44 17.34 -0.69 10.10
CA SER A 44 18.49 0.17 10.38
C SER A 44 19.79 -0.60 10.55
N GLN A 45 19.73 -1.90 10.89
CA GLN A 45 20.90 -2.78 10.92
C GLN A 45 21.45 -3.09 9.52
N ASP A 46 20.56 -3.41 8.57
CA ASP A 46 20.95 -3.69 7.20
C ASP A 46 20.12 -2.87 6.21
N ARG A 47 20.73 -1.77 5.75
CA ARG A 47 20.13 -0.86 4.77
C ARG A 47 19.87 -1.56 3.43
N SER A 48 20.69 -2.54 3.05
CA SER A 48 20.52 -3.30 1.80
C SER A 48 19.31 -4.22 1.87
N LEU A 49 19.18 -4.99 2.96
CA LEU A 49 18.03 -5.88 3.18
C LEU A 49 16.72 -5.09 3.25
N ALA A 50 16.72 -3.95 3.95
CA ALA A 50 15.57 -3.06 4.02
C ALA A 50 15.15 -2.53 2.64
N ALA A 51 16.12 -2.10 1.83
CA ALA A 51 15.87 -1.64 0.47
C ALA A 51 15.33 -2.78 -0.42
N GLN A 52 15.88 -3.99 -0.31
CA GLN A 52 15.41 -5.16 -1.05
C GLN A 52 13.97 -5.56 -0.66
N ALA A 53 13.67 -5.60 0.64
CA ALA A 53 12.32 -5.90 1.14
C ALA A 53 11.31 -4.83 0.70
N GLY A 54 11.71 -3.55 0.77
CA GLY A 54 10.89 -2.43 0.29
C GLY A 54 10.61 -2.50 -1.21
N ARG A 55 11.63 -2.78 -2.03
CA ARG A 55 11.47 -3.00 -3.48
C ARG A 55 10.48 -4.13 -3.76
N LYS A 56 10.69 -5.30 -3.16
CA LYS A 56 9.82 -6.48 -3.35
C LYS A 56 8.36 -6.21 -2.94
N GLY A 57 8.14 -5.54 -1.81
CA GLY A 57 6.81 -5.14 -1.36
C GLY A 57 6.16 -4.10 -2.30
N GLY A 58 6.96 -3.21 -2.85
CA GLY A 58 6.59 -2.31 -3.94
C GLY A 58 6.12 -3.11 -5.16
N GLU A 59 6.97 -3.97 -5.73
CA GLU A 59 6.66 -4.76 -6.92
C GLU A 59 5.34 -5.53 -6.79
N ALA A 60 5.07 -6.15 -5.63
CA ALA A 60 3.81 -6.82 -5.34
C ALA A 60 2.58 -5.89 -5.34
N SER A 61 2.77 -4.61 -5.00
CA SER A 61 1.70 -3.60 -4.85
C SER A 61 1.44 -2.75 -6.10
N HIS A 62 2.34 -2.77 -7.09
CA HIS A 62 2.24 -1.98 -8.33
C HIS A 62 1.65 -2.77 -9.51
N GLY A 63 1.53 -4.10 -9.42
CA GLY A 63 0.96 -4.93 -10.48
C GLY A 63 -0.54 -4.75 -10.77
N SER A 64 -1.29 -4.05 -9.92
CA SER A 64 -2.75 -3.96 -10.00
C SER A 64 -3.32 -2.63 -10.51
N ARG A 65 -2.49 -1.62 -10.82
CA ARG A 65 -2.98 -0.24 -11.06
C ARG A 65 -2.75 0.33 -12.47
N SER A 66 -2.09 -0.40 -13.36
CA SER A 66 -1.70 0.13 -14.69
C SER A 66 -2.47 -0.46 -15.88
N ARG A 67 -3.57 -1.20 -15.66
CA ARG A 67 -4.30 -1.84 -16.79
C ARG A 67 -5.56 -1.14 -17.27
N GLU A 68 -5.94 0.01 -16.71
CA GLU A 68 -7.09 0.77 -17.19
C GLU A 68 -6.81 2.27 -17.19
N ARG A 69 -5.97 2.72 -18.13
CA ARG A 69 -6.12 4.07 -18.71
C ARG A 69 -6.84 3.86 -20.04
N PRO A 70 -8.13 4.24 -20.19
CA PRO A 70 -8.76 4.21 -21.49
C PRO A 70 -8.05 5.22 -22.40
N PRO A 71 -7.74 4.88 -23.67
CA PRO A 71 -7.30 5.89 -24.61
C PRO A 71 -8.46 6.88 -24.79
N THR A 72 -8.24 8.14 -24.43
CA THR A 72 -9.07 9.24 -24.88
C THR A 72 -9.06 9.22 -26.40
N ALA A 73 -10.17 8.80 -27.01
CA ALA A 73 -10.43 8.98 -28.42
C ALA A 73 -10.77 10.46 -28.65
N GLU A 74 -10.06 11.05 -29.62
CA GLU A 74 -10.36 12.32 -30.28
C GLU A 74 -11.72 12.29 -30.99
#